data_AF-A0A6I9XCQ3-F1
#
_entry.id   AF-A0A6I9XCQ3-F1
#
_cell.length_a   1.000
_cell.length_b   1.000
_cell.length_c   1.000
_cell.angle_alpha   90.00
_cell.angle_beta   90.00
_cell.angle_gamma   90.00
#
_symmetry.space_group_name_H-M   'P 1'
#
loop_
_entity.id
_entity.type
_entity.pdbx_description
1 polymer ?
#
loop_
_entity_poly.entity_id
_entity_poly.type
_entity_poly.pdbx_seq_one_letter_code
_entity_poly.pdbx_strand_id
1 'polypeptide(L)'
;MTVLQHHHYSHYMRHPDYDDENAYGAILPQVVTAGTVTRRAVEPTWLTASNARTDRVGSELKAIVQAPPGYHLVGADVDSQELWIAAVLGEAHFAGLHGCTAFGWMTLQGKKSNGTDLHSKTASTVGISREHAKVFNYGRIYGAGQAFAERLLMQFNHRLTEQEAGEKARQMYAVTKGIRRCHLSEEGEWLVNQLGLAVERAEDGSIAMQDVWRLQREAKKRSRGKKWDMVRRRVWASGTESEMFNKLESIAMSQAPSTPVLGCRISRALEPEAVGNEFVTSRINWVVQSSAVDYLHLMLVCMKWLFDVFDIDGRFCISIHDEVRYLVKSEDRYRAALALQITNLLTRCMFAYKLDLHDLPQSVAFFSAVDIDHCLRKEATMDCVTPSNPGGLEHNYNIPQGETLDIYRLIKITKGSLEKGK
;
A
#
# COMPACT_ATOMS: atom_id res chain seq x y z
N MET A 1 -16.61 -6.16 31.21
CA MET A 1 -18.02 -6.37 30.81
C MET A 1 -18.77 -5.09 31.11
N THR A 2 -18.95 -4.24 30.11
CA THR A 2 -19.84 -3.07 30.24
C THR A 2 -21.20 -3.56 29.77
N VAL A 3 -22.07 -3.88 30.72
CA VAL A 3 -23.47 -4.21 30.42
C VAL A 3 -24.11 -2.93 29.89
N LEU A 4 -24.36 -2.87 28.58
CA LEU A 4 -25.17 -1.81 27.99
C LEU A 4 -26.55 -1.88 28.65
N GLN A 5 -26.89 -0.86 29.44
CA GLN A 5 -28.19 -0.76 30.10
C GLN A 5 -29.30 -0.79 29.05
N HIS A 6 -30.23 -1.74 29.21
CA HIS A 6 -31.35 -2.07 28.33
C HIS A 6 -32.41 -0.97 28.12
N HIS A 7 -32.15 0.30 28.47
CA HIS A 7 -33.21 1.31 28.62
C HIS A 7 -33.32 2.35 27.50
N HIS A 8 -32.67 2.17 26.36
CA HIS A 8 -32.72 3.15 25.25
C HIS A 8 -33.13 2.62 23.86
N TYR A 9 -33.53 1.35 23.72
CA TYR A 9 -33.98 0.81 22.42
C TYR A 9 -35.39 0.21 22.57
N SER A 10 -36.43 0.98 22.25
CA SER A 10 -37.84 0.61 22.45
C SER A 10 -38.42 -0.34 21.39
N HIS A 11 -37.64 -0.75 20.39
CA HIS A 11 -38.03 -1.79 19.44
C HIS A 11 -36.80 -2.62 19.05
N TYR A 12 -36.68 -3.84 19.57
CA TYR A 12 -35.81 -4.85 18.99
C TYR A 12 -36.67 -5.85 18.22
N MET A 13 -36.44 -5.97 16.92
CA MET A 13 -37.00 -7.08 16.14
C MET A 13 -35.99 -8.22 16.15
N ARG A 14 -36.38 -9.38 16.67
CA ARG A 14 -35.58 -10.60 16.58
C ARG A 14 -35.61 -11.09 15.14
N HIS A 15 -34.45 -11.41 14.58
CA HIS A 15 -34.38 -12.05 13.28
C HIS A 15 -35.03 -13.46 13.38
N PRO A 16 -35.75 -13.96 12.36
CA PRO A 16 -36.33 -15.30 12.39
C PRO A 16 -35.33 -16.41 12.71
N ASP A 17 -34.09 -16.25 12.25
CA ASP A 17 -32.99 -17.20 12.48
C ASP A 17 -32.21 -16.95 13.79
N TYR A 18 -32.74 -16.10 14.69
CA TYR A 18 -32.16 -15.89 16.02
C TYR A 18 -32.56 -17.05 16.92
N ASP A 19 -31.56 -17.77 17.46
CA ASP A 19 -31.75 -18.92 18.34
C ASP A 19 -31.49 -18.51 19.80
N ASP A 20 -32.53 -18.51 20.63
CA ASP A 20 -32.44 -18.14 22.05
C ASP A 20 -31.52 -19.08 22.86
N GLU A 21 -31.21 -20.28 22.37
CA GLU A 21 -30.28 -21.22 23.03
C GLU A 21 -28.80 -20.89 22.72
N ASN A 22 -28.53 -20.10 21.69
CA ASN A 22 -27.17 -19.71 21.29
C ASN A 22 -26.67 -18.44 22.01
N ALA A 23 -25.37 -18.43 22.32
CA ALA A 23 -24.71 -17.27 22.91
C ALA A 23 -24.24 -16.29 21.82
N TYR A 24 -24.97 -15.20 21.62
CA TYR A 24 -24.55 -14.12 20.72
C TYR A 24 -23.68 -13.09 21.47
N GLY A 25 -22.37 -13.21 21.30
CA GLY A 25 -21.38 -12.28 21.82
C GLY A 25 -20.69 -11.47 20.73
N ALA A 26 -19.99 -10.42 21.12
CA ALA A 26 -19.08 -9.69 20.25
C ALA A 26 -17.73 -9.49 20.95
N ILE A 27 -16.65 -9.64 20.19
CA ILE A 27 -15.30 -9.29 20.63
C ILE A 27 -15.00 -7.90 20.10
N LEU A 28 -14.69 -6.97 20.99
CA LEU A 28 -14.27 -5.62 20.64
C LEU A 28 -12.77 -5.49 20.85
N PRO A 29 -11.96 -5.52 19.78
CA PRO A 29 -10.51 -5.35 19.90
C PRO A 29 -10.16 -3.96 20.43
N GLN A 30 -9.14 -3.88 21.29
CA GLN A 30 -8.62 -2.61 21.80
C GLN A 30 -7.67 -1.99 20.77
N VAL A 31 -8.23 -1.50 19.68
CA VAL A 31 -7.47 -0.90 18.58
C VAL A 31 -6.91 0.44 19.01
N VAL A 32 -5.58 0.57 19.02
CA VAL A 32 -4.91 1.86 19.18
C VAL A 32 -4.90 2.55 17.83
N THR A 33 -5.77 3.55 17.66
CA THR A 33 -5.77 4.41 16.48
C THR A 33 -4.44 5.17 16.40
N ALA A 34 -3.79 5.14 15.23
CA ALA A 34 -2.48 5.74 15.03
C ALA A 34 -1.40 5.28 16.03
N GLY A 35 -1.38 3.98 16.36
CA GLY A 35 -0.39 3.39 17.26
C GLY A 35 1.03 3.31 16.70
N THR A 36 1.22 3.46 15.39
CA THR A 36 2.55 3.53 14.75
C THR A 36 2.91 4.95 14.31
N VAL A 37 4.20 5.20 14.07
CA VAL A 37 4.69 6.46 13.44
C VAL A 37 4.02 6.71 12.08
N THR A 38 3.66 5.64 11.36
CA THR A 38 2.97 5.72 10.07
C THR A 38 1.47 5.99 10.18
N ARG A 39 0.96 6.14 11.42
CA ARG A 39 -0.46 6.30 11.79
C ARG A 39 -1.31 5.04 11.59
N ARG A 40 -0.68 3.89 11.38
CA ARG A 40 -1.42 2.63 11.32
C ARG A 40 -2.01 2.30 12.68
N ALA A 41 -3.18 1.69 12.65
CA ALA A 41 -3.78 1.10 13.83
C ALA A 41 -2.91 -0.06 14.34
N VAL A 42 -2.86 -0.23 15.66
CA VAL A 42 -2.15 -1.33 16.30
C VAL A 42 -3.12 -2.10 17.17
N GLU A 43 -3.17 -3.40 16.94
CA GLU A 43 -3.81 -4.35 17.82
C GLU A 43 -3.11 -5.71 17.65
N PRO A 44 -2.70 -6.40 18.73
CA PRO A 44 -1.77 -7.52 18.62
C PRO A 44 -2.33 -8.81 18.01
N THR A 45 -3.65 -8.97 17.90
CA THR A 45 -4.31 -10.24 17.57
C THR A 45 -5.03 -10.17 16.23
N TRP A 46 -6.06 -9.34 16.13
CA TRP A 46 -6.94 -9.22 14.97
C TRP A 46 -6.29 -8.47 13.81
N LEU A 47 -5.44 -7.47 14.08
CA LEU A 47 -4.69 -6.77 13.03
C LEU A 47 -3.42 -7.52 12.57
N THR A 48 -3.09 -8.63 13.22
CA THR A 48 -1.95 -9.51 12.87
C THR A 48 -2.41 -10.91 12.44
N ALA A 49 -3.71 -11.19 12.53
CA ALA A 49 -4.26 -12.50 12.27
C ALA A 49 -4.01 -12.94 10.82
N SER A 50 -3.37 -14.09 10.68
CA SER A 50 -3.06 -14.65 9.37
C SER A 50 -4.31 -15.13 8.64
N ASN A 51 -4.19 -15.28 7.32
CA ASN A 51 -5.14 -16.06 6.53
C ASN A 51 -4.93 -17.55 6.78
N ALA A 52 -5.97 -18.36 6.54
CA ALA A 52 -5.92 -19.81 6.67
C ALA A 52 -4.80 -20.41 5.79
N ARG A 53 -4.02 -21.31 6.38
CA ARG A 53 -2.95 -22.06 5.73
C ARG A 53 -2.99 -23.52 6.15
N THR A 54 -2.83 -24.39 5.17
CA THR A 54 -2.88 -25.85 5.36
C THR A 54 -1.75 -26.41 6.21
N ASP A 55 -0.66 -25.65 6.39
CA ASP A 55 0.53 -26.03 7.16
C ASP A 55 0.59 -25.37 8.55
N ARG A 56 -0.43 -24.61 8.96
CA ARG A 56 -0.38 -23.80 10.18
C ARG A 56 -1.65 -23.92 11.03
N VAL A 57 -1.49 -24.48 12.22
CA VAL A 57 -2.52 -24.55 13.27
C VAL A 57 -3.03 -23.16 13.63
N GLY A 58 -4.35 -23.00 13.72
CA GLY A 58 -5.04 -21.77 14.16
C GLY A 58 -4.98 -20.61 13.16
N SER A 59 -4.49 -20.85 11.95
CA SER A 59 -4.40 -19.80 10.92
C SER A 59 -5.76 -19.39 10.35
N GLU A 60 -6.80 -20.19 10.60
CA GLU A 60 -8.21 -19.96 10.27
C GLU A 60 -8.97 -19.07 11.28
N LEU A 61 -8.31 -18.64 12.37
CA LEU A 61 -8.97 -17.94 13.50
C LEU A 61 -9.92 -16.82 13.07
N LYS A 62 -9.58 -16.04 12.03
CA LYS A 62 -10.44 -14.97 11.51
C LYS A 62 -11.80 -15.49 11.09
N ALA A 63 -11.86 -16.65 10.43
CA ALA A 63 -13.08 -17.19 9.85
C ALA A 63 -14.07 -17.72 10.90
N ILE A 64 -13.63 -17.86 12.15
CA ILE A 64 -14.52 -18.19 13.28
C ILE A 64 -15.36 -16.96 13.69
N VAL A 65 -14.93 -15.75 13.35
CA VAL A 65 -15.72 -14.53 13.56
C VAL A 65 -16.84 -14.48 12.52
N GLN A 66 -18.07 -14.56 13.02
CA GLN A 66 -19.28 -14.61 12.21
C GLN A 66 -20.16 -13.37 12.41
N ALA A 67 -20.88 -12.99 11.36
CA ALA A 67 -21.95 -12.02 11.43
C ALA A 67 -23.13 -12.61 12.20
N PRO A 68 -23.82 -11.81 13.04
CA PRO A 68 -25.07 -12.24 13.65
C PRO A 68 -26.17 -12.50 12.60
N PRO A 69 -27.20 -13.29 12.95
CA PRO A 69 -28.35 -13.53 12.08
C PRO A 69 -28.96 -12.23 11.54
N GLY A 70 -29.26 -12.19 10.25
CA GLY A 70 -29.77 -10.99 9.57
C GLY A 70 -28.71 -9.98 9.13
N TYR A 71 -27.41 -10.30 9.28
CA TYR A 71 -26.30 -9.47 8.84
C TYR A 71 -25.28 -10.24 8.00
N HIS A 72 -24.52 -9.51 7.22
CA HIS A 72 -23.38 -9.99 6.43
C HIS A 72 -22.17 -9.08 6.65
N LEU A 73 -20.98 -9.66 6.52
CA LEU A 73 -19.73 -8.94 6.36
C LEU A 73 -19.56 -8.60 4.88
N VAL A 74 -19.49 -7.31 4.57
CA VAL A 74 -19.22 -6.78 3.23
C VAL A 74 -17.84 -6.15 3.24
N GLY A 75 -16.97 -6.53 2.32
CA GLY A 75 -15.70 -5.84 2.20
C GLY A 75 -14.85 -6.26 1.02
N ALA A 76 -13.73 -5.57 0.87
CA ALA A 76 -12.82 -5.79 -0.24
C ALA A 76 -11.37 -5.59 0.22
N ASP A 77 -10.46 -6.17 -0.56
CA ASP A 77 -9.02 -5.96 -0.47
C ASP A 77 -8.60 -4.94 -1.54
N VAL A 78 -7.83 -3.92 -1.16
CA VAL A 78 -7.36 -2.92 -2.12
C VAL A 78 -6.10 -3.44 -2.83
N ASP A 79 -6.29 -4.05 -4.00
CA ASP A 79 -5.20 -4.58 -4.82
C ASP A 79 -4.02 -3.61 -4.97
N SER A 80 -2.86 -4.03 -4.48
CA SER A 80 -1.58 -3.33 -4.64
C SER A 80 -1.64 -1.84 -4.26
N GLN A 81 -2.44 -1.50 -3.23
CA GLN A 81 -2.69 -0.12 -2.80
C GLN A 81 -1.41 0.72 -2.71
N GLU A 82 -0.42 0.23 -1.96
CA GLU A 82 0.82 0.95 -1.72
C GLU A 82 1.68 1.10 -2.97
N LEU A 83 1.68 0.10 -3.86
CA LEU A 83 2.38 0.20 -5.14
C LEU A 83 1.73 1.23 -6.05
N TRP A 84 0.39 1.26 -6.11
CA TRP A 84 -0.32 2.25 -6.89
C TRP A 84 -0.06 3.67 -6.37
N ILE A 85 -0.09 3.88 -5.05
CA ILE A 85 0.27 5.17 -4.43
C ILE A 85 1.71 5.57 -4.78
N ALA A 86 2.66 4.64 -4.67
CA ALA A 86 4.05 4.92 -5.02
C ALA A 86 4.20 5.26 -6.53
N ALA A 87 3.44 4.58 -7.38
CA ALA A 87 3.49 4.79 -8.84
C ALA A 87 2.95 6.16 -9.20
N VAL A 88 1.73 6.48 -8.77
CA VAL A 88 1.08 7.75 -9.09
C VAL A 88 1.88 8.95 -8.57
N LEU A 89 2.60 8.81 -7.45
CA LEU A 89 3.52 9.84 -6.96
C LEU A 89 4.70 10.08 -7.90
N GLY A 90 5.32 9.01 -8.39
CA GLY A 90 6.40 9.13 -9.38
C GLY A 90 5.93 9.73 -10.70
N GLU A 91 4.74 9.34 -11.15
CA GLU A 91 4.16 9.79 -12.42
C GLU A 91 3.75 11.26 -12.40
N ALA A 92 3.13 11.71 -11.31
CA ALA A 92 2.82 13.11 -11.07
C ALA A 92 4.09 13.98 -11.02
N HIS A 93 5.20 13.45 -10.52
CA HIS A 93 6.48 14.15 -10.53
C HIS A 93 7.14 14.22 -11.91
N PHE A 94 6.97 13.18 -12.72
CA PHE A 94 7.68 13.03 -13.99
C PHE A 94 7.02 13.81 -15.14
N ALA A 95 5.82 13.38 -15.55
CA ALA A 95 5.13 13.93 -16.72
C ALA A 95 3.68 14.32 -16.45
N GLY A 96 3.15 14.05 -15.24
CA GLY A 96 1.77 14.37 -14.92
C GLY A 96 0.75 13.53 -15.69
N LEU A 97 1.11 12.27 -16.03
CA LEU A 97 0.25 11.36 -16.79
C LEU A 97 0.31 9.96 -16.18
N HIS A 98 -0.82 9.27 -16.04
CA HIS A 98 -0.83 7.87 -15.58
C HIS A 98 -0.09 6.96 -16.57
N GLY A 99 0.66 6.00 -16.06
CA GLY A 99 1.40 5.03 -16.86
C GLY A 99 2.62 5.58 -17.60
N CYS A 100 3.02 6.83 -17.36
CA CYS A 100 4.16 7.46 -18.06
C CYS A 100 5.53 6.94 -17.60
N THR A 101 5.58 6.22 -16.47
CA THR A 101 6.80 5.57 -15.98
C THR A 101 6.72 4.06 -16.21
N ALA A 102 7.88 3.40 -16.33
CA ALA A 102 7.92 1.93 -16.42
C ALA A 102 7.24 1.27 -15.20
N PHE A 103 7.46 1.82 -14.00
CA PHE A 103 6.83 1.35 -12.77
C PHE A 103 5.30 1.49 -12.78
N GLY A 104 4.77 2.65 -13.16
CA GLY A 104 3.32 2.82 -13.21
C GLY A 104 2.67 2.07 -14.36
N TRP A 105 3.33 1.92 -15.52
CA TRP A 105 2.85 1.01 -16.58
C TRP A 105 2.75 -0.44 -16.10
N MET A 106 3.80 -0.93 -15.43
CA MET A 106 3.80 -2.28 -14.83
C MET A 106 2.70 -2.44 -13.77
N THR A 107 2.35 -1.37 -13.06
CA THR A 107 1.31 -1.38 -12.02
C THR A 107 -0.10 -1.32 -12.61
N LEU A 108 -0.30 -0.57 -13.69
CA LEU A 108 -1.62 -0.34 -14.31
C LEU A 108 -2.03 -1.42 -15.33
N GLN A 109 -1.06 -1.95 -16.08
CA GLN A 109 -1.28 -2.86 -17.23
C GLN A 109 -0.48 -4.17 -17.15
N GLY A 110 0.44 -4.29 -16.18
CA GLY A 110 1.23 -5.51 -16.00
C GLY A 110 0.34 -6.70 -15.63
N LYS A 111 0.58 -7.85 -16.28
CA LYS A 111 -0.17 -9.09 -16.04
C LYS A 111 0.76 -10.19 -15.57
N LYS A 112 0.36 -10.89 -14.51
CA LYS A 112 1.04 -12.10 -14.01
C LYS A 112 1.13 -13.18 -15.09
N SER A 113 0.05 -13.41 -15.83
CA SER A 113 0.00 -14.41 -16.90
C SER A 113 1.02 -14.18 -18.00
N ASN A 114 1.35 -12.91 -18.27
CA ASN A 114 2.24 -12.52 -19.36
C ASN A 114 3.66 -12.24 -18.85
N GLY A 115 3.91 -12.38 -17.54
CA GLY A 115 5.19 -12.03 -16.91
C GLY A 115 5.54 -10.54 -17.05
N THR A 116 4.55 -9.67 -17.26
CA THR A 116 4.75 -8.22 -17.44
C THR A 116 4.48 -7.41 -16.17
N ASP A 117 3.94 -8.03 -15.11
CA ASP A 117 3.82 -7.38 -13.82
C ASP A 117 5.18 -7.21 -13.15
N LEU A 118 5.27 -6.21 -12.26
CA LEU A 118 6.48 -5.84 -11.54
C LEU A 118 7.17 -7.05 -10.89
N HIS A 119 6.42 -7.91 -10.20
CA HIS A 119 7.01 -9.04 -9.48
C HIS A 119 7.59 -10.08 -10.43
N SER A 120 6.93 -10.35 -11.56
CA SER A 120 7.46 -11.28 -12.56
C SER A 120 8.71 -10.73 -13.26
N LYS A 121 8.75 -9.42 -13.53
CA LYS A 121 9.95 -8.78 -14.10
C LYS A 121 11.13 -8.85 -13.14
N THR A 122 10.94 -8.49 -11.87
CA THR A 122 11.99 -8.62 -10.84
C THR A 122 12.44 -10.07 -10.68
N ALA A 123 11.50 -11.02 -10.64
CA ALA A 123 11.79 -12.44 -10.55
C ALA A 123 12.67 -12.93 -11.71
N SER A 124 12.35 -12.53 -12.93
CA SER A 124 13.13 -12.86 -14.14
C SER A 124 14.52 -12.23 -14.13
N THR A 125 14.65 -10.95 -13.71
CA THR A 125 15.95 -10.26 -13.65
C THR A 125 16.91 -10.90 -12.64
N VAL A 126 16.40 -11.33 -11.50
CA VAL A 126 17.23 -11.86 -10.39
C VAL A 126 17.38 -13.39 -10.45
N GLY A 127 16.46 -14.07 -11.14
CA GLY A 127 16.37 -15.53 -11.19
C GLY A 127 15.82 -16.12 -9.89
N ILE A 128 14.73 -15.55 -9.37
CA ILE A 128 14.02 -16.02 -8.17
C ILE A 128 12.55 -16.28 -8.48
N SER A 129 11.82 -16.91 -7.55
CA SER A 129 10.37 -17.09 -7.69
C SER A 129 9.64 -15.74 -7.58
N ARG A 130 8.44 -15.66 -8.17
CA ARG A 130 7.59 -14.45 -8.08
C ARG A 130 7.23 -14.10 -6.63
N GLU A 131 6.97 -15.10 -5.80
CA GLU A 131 6.64 -14.90 -4.38
C GLU A 131 7.84 -14.32 -3.60
N HIS A 132 9.06 -14.80 -3.88
CA HIS A 132 10.28 -14.19 -3.34
C HIS A 132 10.49 -12.76 -3.86
N ALA A 133 10.23 -12.51 -5.14
CA ALA A 133 10.29 -11.18 -5.73
C ALA A 133 9.26 -10.20 -5.13
N LYS A 134 8.11 -10.71 -4.67
CA LYS A 134 7.12 -9.91 -3.93
C LYS A 134 7.72 -9.37 -2.63
N VAL A 135 8.27 -10.25 -1.79
CA VAL A 135 8.96 -9.84 -0.54
C VAL A 135 10.07 -8.82 -0.84
N PHE A 136 10.81 -9.06 -1.92
CA PHE A 136 11.89 -8.18 -2.38
C PHE A 136 11.42 -6.77 -2.75
N ASN A 137 10.40 -6.68 -3.61
CA ASN A 137 9.91 -5.40 -4.11
C ASN A 137 9.32 -4.56 -2.99
N TYR A 138 8.54 -5.15 -2.10
CA TYR A 138 8.01 -4.44 -0.94
C TYR A 138 9.15 -3.93 -0.05
N GLY A 139 10.09 -4.79 0.35
CA GLY A 139 11.23 -4.35 1.16
C GLY A 139 12.00 -3.19 0.52
N ARG A 140 12.24 -3.26 -0.80
CA ARG A 140 12.97 -2.25 -1.56
C ARG A 140 12.22 -0.91 -1.70
N ILE A 141 10.92 -0.94 -1.99
CA ILE A 141 10.07 0.27 -2.05
C ILE A 141 10.07 0.98 -0.70
N TYR A 142 10.12 0.23 0.41
CA TYR A 142 10.24 0.77 1.76
C TYR A 142 11.66 1.19 2.17
N GLY A 143 12.58 1.30 1.20
CA GLY A 143 13.92 1.83 1.44
C GLY A 143 14.90 0.83 2.03
N ALA A 144 14.63 -0.48 1.97
CA ALA A 144 15.67 -1.47 2.22
C ALA A 144 16.84 -1.25 1.23
N GLY A 145 18.05 -1.45 1.72
CA GLY A 145 19.28 -1.28 0.96
C GLY A 145 19.79 -2.57 0.32
N GLN A 146 20.90 -2.46 -0.40
CA GLN A 146 21.56 -3.58 -1.07
C GLN A 146 21.95 -4.71 -0.09
N ALA A 147 22.44 -4.38 1.11
CA ALA A 147 22.81 -5.39 2.11
C ALA A 147 21.61 -6.24 2.60
N PHE A 148 20.42 -5.65 2.68
CA PHE A 148 19.20 -6.41 3.01
C PHE A 148 18.84 -7.37 1.88
N ALA A 149 18.93 -6.89 0.65
CA ALA A 149 18.69 -7.67 -0.55
C ALA A 149 19.65 -8.87 -0.66
N GLU A 150 20.94 -8.67 -0.42
CA GLU A 150 21.96 -9.74 -0.42
C GLU A 150 21.61 -10.85 0.58
N ARG A 151 21.32 -10.47 1.83
CA ARG A 151 20.92 -11.42 2.87
C ARG A 151 19.67 -12.20 2.49
N LEU A 152 18.68 -11.52 1.92
CA LEU A 152 17.42 -12.14 1.52
C LEU A 152 17.61 -13.11 0.34
N LEU A 153 18.49 -12.78 -0.62
CA LEU A 153 18.83 -13.70 -1.72
C LEU A 153 19.49 -14.98 -1.21
N MET A 154 20.42 -14.87 -0.26
CA MET A 154 21.08 -16.02 0.35
C MET A 154 20.13 -16.89 1.19
N GLN A 155 19.10 -16.27 1.80
CA GLN A 155 18.03 -17.01 2.49
C GLN A 155 17.15 -17.79 1.52
N PHE A 156 16.81 -17.21 0.36
CA PHE A 156 15.98 -17.87 -0.64
C PHE A 156 16.72 -18.92 -1.47
N ASN A 157 18.05 -18.81 -1.58
CA ASN A 157 18.87 -19.75 -2.30
C ASN A 157 20.22 -19.95 -1.58
N HIS A 158 20.29 -21.02 -0.80
CA HIS A 158 21.48 -21.39 -0.02
C HIS A 158 22.71 -21.75 -0.86
N ARG A 159 22.58 -21.86 -2.19
CA ARG A 159 23.70 -22.10 -3.10
C ARG A 159 24.36 -20.82 -3.59
N LEU A 160 23.74 -19.66 -3.39
CA LEU A 160 24.35 -18.37 -3.74
C LEU A 160 25.47 -18.03 -2.77
N THR A 161 26.64 -17.72 -3.33
CA THR A 161 27.72 -17.10 -2.57
C THR A 161 27.40 -15.64 -2.24
N GLU A 162 28.06 -15.08 -1.23
CA GLU A 162 27.91 -13.66 -0.87
C GLU A 162 28.27 -12.73 -2.05
N GLN A 163 29.29 -13.10 -2.84
CA GLN A 163 29.69 -12.34 -4.01
C GLN A 163 28.60 -12.33 -5.10
N GLU A 164 28.07 -13.50 -5.45
CA GLU A 164 26.99 -13.61 -6.44
C GLU A 164 25.71 -12.90 -5.97
N ALA A 165 25.37 -13.01 -4.68
CA ALA A 165 24.26 -12.28 -4.08
C ALA A 165 24.48 -10.76 -4.21
N GLY A 166 25.69 -10.28 -3.96
CA GLY A 166 26.08 -8.88 -4.12
C GLY A 166 25.97 -8.38 -5.56
N GLU A 167 26.44 -9.16 -6.53
CA GLU A 167 26.32 -8.84 -7.96
C GLU A 167 24.86 -8.76 -8.41
N LYS A 168 24.04 -9.75 -8.04
CA LYS A 168 22.61 -9.76 -8.34
C LYS A 168 21.87 -8.60 -7.68
N ALA A 169 22.17 -8.30 -6.42
CA ALA A 169 21.58 -7.16 -5.72
C ALA A 169 21.96 -5.85 -6.41
N ARG A 170 23.24 -5.61 -6.72
CA ARG A 170 23.68 -4.41 -7.45
C ARG A 170 22.98 -4.26 -8.79
N GLN A 171 22.94 -5.31 -9.60
CA GLN A 171 22.28 -5.30 -10.90
C GLN A 171 20.80 -4.93 -10.76
N MET A 172 20.12 -5.55 -9.80
CA MET A 172 18.70 -5.30 -9.56
C MET A 172 18.44 -3.86 -9.09
N TYR A 173 19.22 -3.31 -8.15
CA TYR A 173 19.08 -1.91 -7.72
C TYR A 173 19.37 -0.94 -8.86
N ALA A 174 20.37 -1.22 -9.71
CA ALA A 174 20.69 -0.40 -10.86
C ALA A 174 19.54 -0.38 -11.89
N VAL A 175 18.91 -1.53 -12.18
CA VAL A 175 17.77 -1.60 -13.11
C VAL A 175 16.51 -0.94 -12.54
N THR A 176 16.28 -1.10 -11.24
CA THR A 176 15.04 -0.63 -10.59
C THR A 176 15.16 0.79 -10.07
N LYS A 177 15.95 1.00 -9.02
CA LYS A 177 16.14 2.31 -8.39
C LYS A 177 16.93 3.27 -9.27
N GLY A 178 17.86 2.75 -10.07
CA GLY A 178 18.69 3.53 -10.97
C GLY A 178 20.05 3.89 -10.37
N ILE A 179 20.74 4.81 -11.05
CA ILE A 179 22.03 5.35 -10.64
C ILE A 179 21.86 6.71 -9.96
N ARG A 180 22.72 7.02 -8.99
CA ARG A 180 22.71 8.32 -8.31
C ARG A 180 23.40 9.37 -9.19
N ARG A 181 22.68 10.43 -9.53
CA ARG A 181 23.18 11.64 -10.22
C ARG A 181 23.01 12.86 -9.32
N CYS A 182 23.66 13.97 -9.69
CA CYS A 182 23.63 15.21 -8.92
C CYS A 182 23.39 16.42 -9.80
N HIS A 183 22.60 17.37 -9.29
CA HIS A 183 22.64 18.75 -9.76
C HIS A 183 23.68 19.51 -8.93
N LEU A 184 24.56 20.22 -9.62
CA LEU A 184 25.56 21.05 -8.97
C LEU A 184 24.90 22.26 -8.31
N SER A 185 25.52 22.74 -7.23
CA SER A 185 25.26 24.06 -6.65
C SER A 185 25.85 25.17 -7.53
N GLU A 186 25.55 26.42 -7.22
CA GLU A 186 26.17 27.57 -7.90
C GLU A 186 27.70 27.55 -7.78
N GLU A 187 28.24 27.18 -6.61
CA GLU A 187 29.69 26.99 -6.43
C GLU A 187 30.24 25.84 -7.27
N GLY A 188 29.49 24.73 -7.38
CA GLY A 188 29.87 23.58 -8.20
C GLY A 188 29.92 23.94 -9.69
N GLU A 189 28.91 24.65 -10.18
CA GLU A 189 28.84 25.15 -11.55
C GLU A 189 29.99 26.11 -11.87
N TRP A 190 30.25 27.05 -10.98
CA TRP A 190 31.38 27.97 -11.09
C TRP A 190 32.72 27.22 -11.17
N LEU A 191 32.91 26.18 -10.36
CA LEU A 191 34.13 25.37 -10.38
C LEU A 191 34.30 24.58 -11.69
N VAL A 192 33.22 24.03 -12.25
CA VAL A 192 33.27 23.35 -13.56
C VAL A 192 33.80 24.30 -14.63
N ASN A 193 33.25 25.52 -14.68
CA ASN A 193 33.66 26.56 -15.62
C ASN A 193 35.11 27.02 -15.39
N GLN A 194 35.48 27.29 -14.13
CA GLN A 194 36.82 27.77 -13.80
C GLN A 194 37.92 26.72 -14.01
N LEU A 195 37.61 25.44 -13.84
CA LEU A 195 38.55 24.35 -14.07
C LEU A 195 38.54 23.86 -15.52
N GLY A 196 37.62 24.34 -16.37
CA GLY A 196 37.47 23.91 -17.76
C GLY A 196 37.20 22.41 -17.88
N LEU A 197 36.49 21.83 -16.91
CA LEU A 197 36.23 20.39 -16.87
C LEU A 197 35.05 20.05 -17.80
N ALA A 198 35.29 19.17 -18.76
CA ALA A 198 34.20 18.57 -19.52
C ALA A 198 33.42 17.61 -18.61
N VAL A 199 32.12 17.89 -18.44
CA VAL A 199 31.20 17.09 -17.64
C VAL A 199 29.99 16.74 -18.50
N GLU A 200 29.65 15.45 -18.55
CA GLU A 200 28.49 14.97 -19.31
C GLU A 200 27.20 15.20 -18.51
N ARG A 201 26.26 15.95 -19.10
CA ARG A 201 24.98 16.28 -18.48
C ARG A 201 23.87 15.45 -19.13
N ALA A 202 22.96 14.96 -18.29
CA ALA A 202 21.71 14.40 -18.77
C ALA A 202 20.74 15.52 -19.17
N GLU A 203 19.58 15.16 -19.76
CA GLU A 203 18.55 16.11 -20.21
C GLU A 203 18.03 17.01 -19.06
N ASP A 204 17.97 16.48 -17.84
CA ASP A 204 17.61 17.23 -16.64
C ASP A 204 18.74 18.14 -16.11
N GLY A 205 19.91 18.12 -16.75
CA GLY A 205 21.11 18.85 -16.35
C GLY A 205 21.91 18.20 -15.22
N SER A 206 21.51 17.01 -14.74
CA SER A 206 22.23 16.26 -13.72
C SER A 206 23.49 15.60 -14.27
N ILE A 207 24.49 15.41 -13.42
CA ILE A 207 25.79 14.81 -13.75
C ILE A 207 26.06 13.54 -12.94
N ALA A 208 26.97 12.70 -13.42
CA ALA A 208 27.36 11.50 -12.71
C ALA A 208 28.14 11.82 -11.41
N MET A 209 27.98 11.00 -10.38
CA MET A 209 28.75 11.14 -9.13
C MET A 209 30.27 11.06 -9.35
N GLN A 210 30.71 10.31 -10.36
CA GLN A 210 32.12 10.20 -10.71
C GLN A 210 32.70 11.55 -11.16
N ASP A 211 31.93 12.35 -11.89
CA ASP A 211 32.33 13.69 -12.32
C ASP A 211 32.35 14.66 -11.14
N VAL A 212 31.40 14.55 -10.20
CA VAL A 212 31.43 15.31 -8.94
C VAL A 212 32.71 15.00 -8.15
N TRP A 213 33.09 13.72 -8.04
CA TRP A 213 34.33 13.33 -7.35
C TRP A 213 35.58 13.82 -8.08
N ARG A 214 35.59 13.79 -9.42
CA ARG A 214 36.66 14.36 -10.23
C ARG A 214 36.79 15.86 -9.99
N LEU A 215 35.67 16.59 -10.00
CA LEU A 215 35.59 18.02 -9.71
C LEU A 215 36.11 18.32 -8.29
N GLN A 216 35.68 17.57 -7.28
CA GLN A 216 36.17 17.69 -5.89
C GLN A 216 37.68 17.50 -5.79
N ARG A 217 38.22 16.51 -6.50
CA ARG A 217 39.65 16.20 -6.49
C ARG A 217 40.46 17.33 -7.12
N GLU A 218 40.03 17.86 -8.25
CA GLU A 218 40.72 18.97 -8.91
C GLU A 218 40.60 20.29 -8.13
N ALA A 219 39.43 20.58 -7.55
CA ALA A 219 39.23 21.74 -6.69
C ALA A 219 40.15 21.72 -5.45
N LYS A 220 40.31 20.54 -4.81
CA LYS A 220 41.23 20.37 -3.66
C LYS A 220 42.70 20.61 -4.00
N LYS A 221 43.13 20.30 -5.23
CA LYS A 221 44.52 20.56 -5.66
C LYS A 221 44.82 22.06 -5.73
N ARG A 222 43.84 22.87 -6.18
CA ARG A 222 44.00 24.32 -6.34
C ARG A 222 43.68 25.13 -5.08
N SER A 223 42.87 24.61 -4.18
CA SER A 223 42.42 25.32 -2.98
C SER A 223 42.56 24.42 -1.75
N ARG A 224 43.75 24.40 -1.13
CA ARG A 224 43.98 23.66 0.11
C ARG A 224 43.14 24.25 1.25
N GLY A 225 42.25 23.45 1.82
CA GLY A 225 41.50 23.77 3.05
C GLY A 225 40.10 24.36 2.87
N LYS A 226 39.71 24.83 1.67
CA LYS A 226 38.34 25.31 1.44
C LYS A 226 37.38 24.14 1.20
N LYS A 227 36.32 24.06 2.00
CA LYS A 227 35.20 23.13 1.79
C LYS A 227 34.23 23.78 0.82
N TRP A 228 34.08 23.18 -0.36
CA TRP A 228 33.15 23.65 -1.39
C TRP A 228 31.83 22.92 -1.23
N ASP A 229 30.72 23.66 -1.24
CA ASP A 229 29.41 23.04 -1.35
C ASP A 229 29.13 22.79 -2.82
N MET A 230 29.25 21.54 -3.28
CA MET A 230 29.19 21.22 -4.71
C MET A 230 27.85 20.69 -5.18
N VAL A 231 27.02 20.17 -4.27
CA VAL A 231 25.85 19.36 -4.65
C VAL A 231 24.61 20.03 -4.10
N ARG A 232 23.81 20.61 -5.00
CA ARG A 232 22.51 21.17 -4.65
C ARG A 232 21.50 20.08 -4.32
N ARG A 233 21.41 19.07 -5.20
CA ARG A 233 20.41 18.00 -5.07
C ARG A 233 20.97 16.71 -5.65
N ARG A 234 20.65 15.59 -4.98
CA ARG A 234 20.90 14.25 -5.49
C ARG A 234 19.60 13.68 -6.04
N VAL A 235 19.69 12.99 -7.17
CA VAL A 235 18.55 12.37 -7.85
C VAL A 235 18.93 10.97 -8.31
N TRP A 236 17.94 10.08 -8.40
CA TRP A 236 18.04 8.80 -9.07
C TRP A 236 17.69 8.98 -10.54
N ALA A 237 18.37 8.25 -11.43
CA ALA A 237 18.11 8.27 -12.85
C ALA A 237 18.31 6.89 -13.49
N SER A 238 17.70 6.69 -14.66
CA SER A 238 17.87 5.51 -15.51
C SER A 238 17.38 4.17 -14.91
N GLY A 239 16.68 4.21 -13.78
CA GLY A 239 15.98 3.05 -13.22
C GLY A 239 14.48 3.12 -13.49
N THR A 240 13.81 1.96 -13.50
CA THR A 240 12.35 1.89 -13.71
C THR A 240 11.52 2.64 -12.67
N GLU A 241 12.09 2.87 -11.48
CA GLU A 241 11.45 3.47 -10.32
C GLU A 241 12.13 4.77 -9.85
N SER A 242 13.09 5.29 -10.61
CA SER A 242 13.86 6.47 -10.22
C SER A 242 12.96 7.66 -9.86
N GLU A 243 11.92 7.91 -10.67
CA GLU A 243 10.98 9.02 -10.45
C GLU A 243 10.17 8.86 -9.16
N MET A 244 9.72 7.65 -8.86
CA MET A 244 9.04 7.35 -7.59
C MET A 244 9.97 7.63 -6.40
N PHE A 245 11.22 7.12 -6.43
CA PHE A 245 12.18 7.41 -5.35
C PHE A 245 12.53 8.90 -5.25
N ASN A 246 12.66 9.60 -6.37
CA ASN A 246 12.92 11.04 -6.39
C ASN A 246 11.80 11.82 -5.72
N LYS A 247 10.54 11.48 -6.03
CA LYS A 247 9.38 12.11 -5.39
C LYS A 247 9.30 11.77 -3.91
N LEU A 248 9.44 10.50 -3.53
CA LEU A 248 9.41 10.09 -2.12
C LEU A 248 10.52 10.75 -1.31
N GLU A 249 11.74 10.81 -1.84
CA GLU A 249 12.86 11.52 -1.20
C GLU A 249 12.58 13.02 -1.08
N SER A 250 11.95 13.66 -2.08
CA SER A 250 11.63 15.09 -2.02
C SER A 250 10.63 15.41 -0.90
N ILE A 251 9.59 14.59 -0.73
CA ILE A 251 8.60 14.74 0.36
C ILE A 251 9.28 14.45 1.69
N ALA A 252 9.97 13.31 1.76
CA ALA A 252 10.60 12.83 2.97
C ALA A 252 11.59 13.86 3.50
N MET A 253 12.38 14.52 2.65
CA MET A 253 13.41 15.52 2.98
C MET A 253 12.91 16.97 3.14
N SER A 254 11.64 17.24 2.83
CA SER A 254 11.08 18.59 3.01
C SER A 254 11.13 19.05 4.47
N GLN A 255 11.12 20.36 4.72
CA GLN A 255 11.21 20.91 6.09
C GLN A 255 10.11 20.39 7.01
N ALA A 256 8.89 20.24 6.48
CA ALA A 256 7.72 19.70 7.16
C ALA A 256 7.12 18.54 6.33
N PRO A 257 7.70 17.32 6.42
CA PRO A 257 7.22 16.18 5.64
C PRO A 257 5.75 15.90 5.95
N SER A 258 4.93 15.92 4.90
CA SER A 258 3.49 15.70 4.96
C SER A 258 3.05 14.75 3.86
N THR A 259 1.97 14.01 4.12
CA THR A 259 1.36 13.18 3.09
C THR A 259 0.76 14.05 1.99
N PRO A 260 0.87 13.63 0.72
CA PRO A 260 0.51 14.48 -0.42
C PRO A 260 -1.00 14.68 -0.59
N VAL A 261 -1.84 13.81 0.00
CA VAL A 261 -3.30 13.84 -0.22
C VAL A 261 -4.02 14.59 0.90
N LEU A 262 -3.83 14.18 2.16
CA LEU A 262 -4.48 14.82 3.32
C LEU A 262 -3.57 15.77 4.10
N GLY A 263 -2.30 15.92 3.71
CA GLY A 263 -1.39 16.86 4.39
C GLY A 263 -1.01 16.43 5.82
N CYS A 264 -1.16 15.14 6.17
CA CYS A 264 -0.83 14.65 7.50
C CYS A 264 0.69 14.70 7.70
N ARG A 265 1.14 15.35 8.77
CA ARG A 265 2.56 15.60 9.04
C ARG A 265 3.21 14.43 9.80
N ILE A 266 4.49 14.16 9.55
CA ILE A 266 5.27 13.20 10.34
C ILE A 266 5.44 13.72 11.77
N SER A 267 5.75 12.83 12.71
CA SER A 267 6.13 13.24 14.07
C SER A 267 7.31 14.22 14.03
N ARG A 268 7.21 15.31 14.82
CA ARG A 268 8.25 16.35 14.93
C ARG A 268 9.64 15.78 15.25
N ALA A 269 9.70 14.65 15.97
CA ALA A 269 10.95 13.97 16.31
C ALA A 269 11.69 13.35 15.10
N LEU A 270 11.03 13.21 13.94
CA LEU A 270 11.61 12.68 12.69
C LEU A 270 11.70 13.72 11.59
N GLU A 271 11.43 14.99 11.90
CA GLU A 271 11.61 16.09 10.96
C GLU A 271 13.10 16.37 10.73
N PRO A 272 13.50 16.84 9.53
CA PRO A 272 14.91 17.10 9.24
C PRO A 272 15.55 18.13 10.18
N GLU A 273 14.77 19.03 10.77
CA GLU A 273 15.25 19.96 11.81
C GLU A 273 15.77 19.22 13.05
N ALA A 274 15.12 18.11 13.44
CA ALA A 274 15.45 17.33 14.62
C ALA A 274 16.55 16.29 14.38
N VAL A 275 16.54 15.62 13.22
CA VAL A 275 17.42 14.46 12.93
C VAL A 275 18.38 14.65 11.76
N GLY A 276 18.33 15.80 11.09
CA GLY A 276 19.14 16.06 9.89
C GLY A 276 18.90 15.01 8.80
N ASN A 277 19.98 14.30 8.44
CA ASN A 277 20.00 13.24 7.43
C ASN A 277 19.89 11.81 8.02
N GLU A 278 19.65 11.68 9.32
CA GLU A 278 19.37 10.37 9.92
C GLU A 278 17.93 9.92 9.61
N PHE A 279 17.71 8.60 9.65
CA PHE A 279 16.39 7.98 9.46
C PHE A 279 15.68 8.28 8.13
N VAL A 280 16.42 8.66 7.08
CA VAL A 280 15.86 8.96 5.75
C VAL A 280 15.08 7.78 5.18
N THR A 281 15.57 6.55 5.34
CA THR A 281 14.87 5.33 4.92
C THR A 281 13.52 5.19 5.62
N SER A 282 13.48 5.43 6.93
CA SER A 282 12.24 5.42 7.72
C SER A 282 11.27 6.51 7.26
N ARG A 283 11.75 7.71 6.93
CA ARG A 283 10.93 8.82 6.42
C ARG A 283 10.36 8.53 5.04
N ILE A 284 11.16 7.94 4.13
CA ILE A 284 10.68 7.50 2.80
C ILE A 284 9.58 6.45 2.95
N ASN A 285 9.80 5.45 3.79
CA ASN A 285 8.80 4.42 4.09
C ASN A 285 7.51 5.04 4.69
N TRP A 286 7.67 6.01 5.60
CA TRP A 286 6.56 6.74 6.18
C TRP A 286 5.69 7.43 5.14
N VAL A 287 6.27 8.03 4.08
CA VAL A 287 5.48 8.71 3.04
C VAL A 287 4.47 7.76 2.41
N VAL A 288 4.88 6.55 1.99
CA VAL A 288 3.98 5.57 1.35
C VAL A 288 2.98 5.00 2.35
N GLN A 289 3.46 4.51 3.50
CA GLN A 289 2.60 3.87 4.49
C GLN A 289 1.58 4.83 5.09
N SER A 290 1.98 6.07 5.35
CA SER A 290 1.09 7.08 5.88
C SER A 290 0.10 7.57 4.82
N SER A 291 0.51 7.63 3.55
CA SER A 291 -0.44 7.87 2.45
C SER A 291 -1.46 6.73 2.30
N ALA A 292 -1.08 5.47 2.56
CA ALA A 292 -2.04 4.37 2.62
C ALA A 292 -3.07 4.53 3.76
N VAL A 293 -2.66 5.12 4.89
CA VAL A 293 -3.61 5.48 5.97
C VAL A 293 -4.55 6.62 5.54
N ASP A 294 -4.06 7.58 4.75
CA ASP A 294 -4.94 8.60 4.14
C ASP A 294 -6.01 7.97 3.24
N TYR A 295 -5.60 6.95 2.47
CA TYR A 295 -6.51 6.18 1.63
C TYR A 295 -7.60 5.52 2.49
N LEU A 296 -7.21 4.84 3.57
CA LEU A 296 -8.16 4.23 4.50
C LEU A 296 -9.13 5.27 5.08
N HIS A 297 -8.63 6.43 5.53
CA HIS A 297 -9.50 7.48 6.08
C HIS A 297 -10.51 8.00 5.05
N LEU A 298 -10.09 8.26 3.81
CA LEU A 298 -11.01 8.65 2.74
C LEU A 298 -12.06 7.58 2.48
N MET A 299 -11.67 6.30 2.47
CA MET A 299 -12.61 5.21 2.32
C MET A 299 -13.64 5.16 3.46
N LEU A 300 -13.19 5.25 4.71
CA LEU A 300 -14.09 5.19 5.87
C LEU A 300 -15.07 6.36 5.90
N VAL A 301 -14.59 7.57 5.59
CA VAL A 301 -15.44 8.78 5.54
C VAL A 301 -16.43 8.68 4.39
N CYS A 302 -15.99 8.27 3.20
CA CYS A 302 -16.86 8.14 2.03
C CYS A 302 -17.91 7.04 2.23
N MET A 303 -17.53 5.86 2.74
CA MET A 303 -18.49 4.79 3.05
C MET A 303 -19.50 5.23 4.09
N LYS A 304 -19.05 5.89 5.16
CA LYS A 304 -19.96 6.43 6.17
C LYS A 304 -20.95 7.43 5.54
N TRP A 305 -20.45 8.34 4.72
CA TRP A 305 -21.30 9.33 4.03
C TRP A 305 -22.32 8.66 3.11
N LEU A 306 -21.92 7.66 2.31
CA LEU A 306 -22.84 6.92 1.44
C LEU A 306 -23.87 6.13 2.27
N PHE A 307 -23.49 5.55 3.40
CA PHE A 307 -24.43 4.85 4.27
C PHE A 307 -25.47 5.80 4.85
N ASP A 308 -25.03 6.97 5.32
CA ASP A 308 -25.92 7.99 5.88
C ASP A 308 -26.86 8.59 4.81
N VAL A 309 -26.35 8.89 3.60
CA VAL A 309 -27.14 9.51 2.52
C VAL A 309 -28.17 8.57 1.92
N PHE A 310 -27.79 7.31 1.69
CA PHE A 310 -28.67 6.34 1.03
C PHE A 310 -29.43 5.47 2.04
N ASP A 311 -29.30 5.67 3.35
CA ASP A 311 -29.95 4.84 4.36
C ASP A 311 -29.60 3.36 4.16
N ILE A 312 -28.30 3.07 4.11
CA ILE A 312 -27.75 1.70 4.09
C ILE A 312 -27.43 1.33 5.54
N ASP A 313 -28.13 0.32 6.06
CA ASP A 313 -27.95 -0.14 7.44
C ASP A 313 -26.67 -0.98 7.56
N GLY A 314 -25.60 -0.32 7.98
CA GLY A 314 -24.34 -0.97 8.24
C GLY A 314 -23.38 -0.13 9.06
N ARG A 315 -22.29 -0.76 9.50
CA ARG A 315 -21.23 -0.11 10.27
C ARG A 315 -19.87 -0.66 9.90
N PHE A 316 -18.84 0.16 10.08
CA PHE A 316 -17.46 -0.30 10.01
C PHE A 316 -17.22 -1.40 11.05
N CYS A 317 -16.59 -2.50 10.63
CA CYS A 317 -16.27 -3.65 11.47
C CYS A 317 -14.79 -3.66 11.81
N ILE A 318 -13.93 -3.83 10.79
CA ILE A 318 -12.48 -3.88 10.95
C ILE A 318 -11.78 -3.50 9.65
N SER A 319 -10.56 -3.00 9.77
CA SER A 319 -9.63 -2.89 8.65
C SER A 319 -8.33 -3.59 9.04
N ILE A 320 -7.92 -4.56 8.23
CA ILE A 320 -6.72 -5.38 8.46
C ILE A 320 -5.84 -5.22 7.23
N HIS A 321 -4.65 -4.65 7.38
CA HIS A 321 -3.76 -4.33 6.25
C HIS A 321 -4.47 -3.43 5.22
N ASP A 322 -4.66 -3.91 4.00
CA ASP A 322 -5.35 -3.33 2.85
C ASP A 322 -6.82 -3.76 2.72
N GLU A 323 -7.31 -4.59 3.64
CA GLU A 323 -8.69 -5.03 3.71
C GLU A 323 -9.54 -4.06 4.55
N VAL A 324 -10.74 -3.76 4.07
CA VAL A 324 -11.79 -3.09 4.85
C VAL A 324 -13.05 -3.95 4.86
N ARG A 325 -13.67 -4.07 6.05
CA ARG A 325 -14.84 -4.91 6.27
C ARG A 325 -15.90 -4.13 7.05
N TYR A 326 -17.15 -4.25 6.61
CA TYR A 326 -18.32 -3.61 7.18
C TYR A 326 -19.32 -4.69 7.58
N LEU A 327 -19.99 -4.52 8.72
CA LEU A 327 -21.14 -5.33 9.10
C LEU A 327 -22.39 -4.63 8.59
N VAL A 328 -23.16 -5.29 7.73
CA VAL A 328 -24.29 -4.71 7.01
C VAL A 328 -25.51 -5.61 7.15
N LYS A 329 -26.69 -5.02 7.31
CA LYS A 329 -27.95 -5.78 7.32
C LYS A 329 -28.13 -6.52 5.99
N SER A 330 -28.67 -7.74 6.05
CA SER A 330 -28.77 -8.63 4.88
C SER A 330 -29.47 -7.99 3.69
N GLU A 331 -30.51 -7.17 3.91
CA GLU A 331 -31.26 -6.48 2.85
C GLU A 331 -30.40 -5.48 2.06
N ASP A 332 -29.36 -4.93 2.70
CA ASP A 332 -28.55 -3.84 2.17
C ASP A 332 -27.17 -4.32 1.67
N ARG A 333 -26.85 -5.61 1.80
CA ARG A 333 -25.51 -6.16 1.48
C ARG A 333 -25.02 -5.81 0.08
N TYR A 334 -25.88 -5.87 -0.94
CA TYR A 334 -25.51 -5.55 -2.33
C TYR A 334 -25.38 -4.04 -2.57
N ARG A 335 -26.20 -3.23 -1.89
CA ARG A 335 -26.11 -1.76 -1.94
C ARG A 335 -24.81 -1.30 -1.29
N ALA A 336 -24.47 -1.86 -0.13
CA ALA A 336 -23.19 -1.61 0.54
C ALA A 336 -21.99 -2.05 -0.29
N ALA A 337 -22.07 -3.20 -0.98
CA ALA A 337 -21.02 -3.66 -1.88
C ALA A 337 -20.80 -2.70 -3.06
N LEU A 338 -21.88 -2.18 -3.67
CA LEU A 338 -21.78 -1.14 -4.69
C LEU A 338 -21.23 0.18 -4.11
N ALA A 339 -21.66 0.58 -2.91
CA ALA A 339 -21.16 1.77 -2.23
C ALA A 339 -19.64 1.68 -1.97
N LEU A 340 -19.15 0.47 -1.66
CA LEU A 340 -17.72 0.23 -1.47
C LEU A 340 -16.94 0.39 -2.77
N GLN A 341 -17.47 -0.10 -3.90
CA GLN A 341 -16.88 0.13 -5.22
C GLN A 341 -16.80 1.63 -5.56
N ILE A 342 -17.90 2.37 -5.33
CA ILE A 342 -17.95 3.82 -5.55
C ILE A 342 -16.96 4.54 -4.63
N THR A 343 -16.85 4.10 -3.38
CA THR A 343 -15.90 4.66 -2.42
C THR A 343 -14.46 4.54 -2.90
N ASN A 344 -14.06 3.38 -3.43
CA ASN A 344 -12.72 3.21 -3.98
C ASN A 344 -12.46 4.11 -5.19
N LEU A 345 -13.45 4.22 -6.09
CA LEU A 345 -13.39 5.15 -7.21
C LEU A 345 -13.15 6.60 -6.73
N LEU A 346 -13.99 7.09 -5.81
CA LEU A 346 -13.88 8.45 -5.28
C LEU A 346 -12.56 8.69 -4.54
N THR A 347 -12.11 7.69 -3.77
CA THR A 347 -10.83 7.75 -3.07
C THR A 347 -9.66 7.87 -4.05
N ARG A 348 -9.65 7.05 -5.11
CA ARG A 348 -8.59 7.11 -6.12
C ARG A 348 -8.64 8.39 -6.96
N CYS A 349 -9.84 8.88 -7.30
CA CYS A 349 -10.01 10.18 -7.94
C CYS A 349 -9.46 11.32 -7.07
N MET A 350 -9.73 11.30 -5.77
CA MET A 350 -9.20 12.31 -4.84
C MET A 350 -7.67 12.27 -4.77
N PHE A 351 -7.07 11.08 -4.74
CA PHE A 351 -5.62 10.89 -4.82
C PHE A 351 -5.04 11.45 -6.12
N ALA A 352 -5.62 11.10 -7.27
CA ALA A 352 -5.18 11.60 -8.57
C ALA A 352 -5.28 13.13 -8.64
N TYR A 353 -6.43 13.68 -8.25
CA TYR A 353 -6.69 15.12 -8.26
C TYR A 353 -5.73 15.90 -7.36
N LYS A 354 -5.43 15.39 -6.15
CA LYS A 354 -4.46 16.01 -5.24
C LYS A 354 -3.02 15.98 -5.76
N LEU A 355 -2.75 15.09 -6.71
CA LEU A 355 -1.47 14.97 -7.40
C LEU A 355 -1.48 15.64 -8.79
N ASP A 356 -2.48 16.48 -9.07
CA ASP A 356 -2.65 17.23 -10.33
C ASP A 356 -2.92 16.35 -11.57
N LEU A 357 -3.38 15.11 -11.33
CA LEU A 357 -3.86 14.20 -12.37
C LEU A 357 -5.38 14.31 -12.48
N HIS A 358 -5.86 14.71 -13.65
CA HIS A 358 -7.27 15.07 -13.88
C HIS A 358 -8.12 13.92 -14.42
N ASP A 359 -7.53 12.74 -14.58
CA ASP A 359 -8.16 11.51 -15.03
C ASP A 359 -7.82 10.34 -14.07
N LEU A 360 -8.54 9.22 -14.22
CA LEU A 360 -8.26 7.98 -13.50
C LEU A 360 -8.41 6.78 -14.44
N PRO A 361 -7.41 5.90 -14.55
CA PRO A 361 -7.54 4.69 -15.37
C PRO A 361 -8.62 3.74 -14.83
N GLN A 362 -9.43 3.17 -15.74
CA GLN A 362 -10.49 2.24 -15.36
C GLN A 362 -9.96 0.99 -14.63
N SER A 363 -8.74 0.53 -14.96
CA SER A 363 -8.15 -0.67 -14.36
C SER A 363 -7.92 -0.57 -12.85
N VAL A 364 -7.89 0.64 -12.30
CA VAL A 364 -7.74 0.90 -10.87
C VAL A 364 -9.01 1.41 -10.21
N ALA A 365 -9.98 1.90 -11.00
CA ALA A 365 -11.18 2.56 -10.51
C ALA A 365 -12.00 1.71 -9.53
N PHE A 366 -12.09 0.41 -9.79
CA PHE A 366 -12.91 -0.53 -9.03
C PHE A 366 -12.05 -1.61 -8.38
N PHE A 367 -12.53 -2.14 -7.25
CA PHE A 367 -12.02 -3.39 -6.73
C PHE A 367 -12.19 -4.50 -7.76
N SER A 368 -11.23 -5.42 -7.80
CA SER A 368 -11.35 -6.66 -8.57
C SER A 368 -12.63 -7.42 -8.19
N ALA A 369 -12.95 -7.47 -6.89
CA ALA A 369 -14.25 -7.87 -6.40
C ALA A 369 -14.55 -7.34 -4.98
N VAL A 370 -15.82 -7.40 -4.59
CA VAL A 370 -16.27 -7.21 -3.20
C VAL A 370 -16.83 -8.53 -2.70
N ASP A 371 -16.38 -8.93 -1.52
CA ASP A 371 -16.83 -10.14 -0.83
C ASP A 371 -18.02 -9.81 0.10
N ILE A 372 -19.00 -10.71 0.10
CA ILE A 372 -20.18 -10.70 0.97
C ILE A 372 -20.27 -12.07 1.62
N ASP A 373 -20.14 -12.12 2.94
CA ASP A 373 -20.01 -13.38 3.66
C ASP A 373 -20.66 -13.32 5.05
N HIS A 374 -20.96 -14.47 5.63
CA HIS A 374 -21.32 -14.58 7.03
C HIS A 374 -20.10 -14.71 7.95
N CYS A 375 -18.91 -14.99 7.41
CA CYS A 375 -17.68 -15.14 8.19
C CYS A 375 -16.53 -14.25 7.70
N LEU A 376 -15.59 -13.94 8.58
CA LEU A 376 -14.43 -13.12 8.24
C LEU A 376 -13.29 -13.98 7.67
N ARG A 377 -13.31 -14.21 6.36
CA ARG A 377 -12.21 -14.87 5.64
C ARG A 377 -11.66 -14.00 4.50
N LYS A 378 -10.51 -14.43 3.98
CA LYS A 378 -9.78 -13.69 2.95
C LYS A 378 -10.56 -13.66 1.63
N GLU A 379 -11.04 -14.81 1.20
CA GLU A 379 -11.80 -15.02 -0.03
C GLU A 379 -13.09 -15.72 0.36
N ALA A 380 -14.24 -15.23 -0.12
CA ALA A 380 -15.54 -15.71 0.31
C ALA A 380 -15.79 -17.19 -0.03
N THR A 381 -15.05 -17.76 -0.97
CA THR A 381 -15.14 -19.17 -1.37
C THR A 381 -14.17 -20.08 -0.62
N MET A 382 -13.30 -19.53 0.23
CA MET A 382 -12.27 -20.30 0.93
C MET A 382 -12.87 -21.06 2.11
N ASP A 383 -12.83 -22.39 2.08
CA ASP A 383 -13.36 -23.24 3.16
C ASP A 383 -12.46 -23.29 4.41
N CYS A 384 -11.30 -22.63 4.37
CA CYS A 384 -10.36 -22.51 5.49
C CYS A 384 -9.98 -23.84 6.15
N VAL A 385 -9.62 -24.83 5.33
CA VAL A 385 -9.04 -26.10 5.77
C VAL A 385 -7.63 -25.87 6.33
N THR A 386 -7.42 -26.28 7.58
CA THR A 386 -6.14 -26.15 8.29
C THR A 386 -5.91 -27.38 9.18
N PRO A 387 -4.71 -27.57 9.77
CA PRO A 387 -4.47 -28.71 10.66
C PRO A 387 -5.40 -28.76 11.89
N SER A 388 -5.88 -27.61 12.37
CA SER A 388 -6.86 -27.52 13.47
C SER A 388 -8.32 -27.58 12.99
N ASN A 389 -8.57 -27.38 11.69
CA ASN A 389 -9.88 -27.47 11.07
C ASN A 389 -9.83 -28.34 9.79
N PRO A 390 -9.60 -29.66 9.90
CA PRO A 390 -9.33 -30.51 8.74
C PRO A 390 -10.54 -30.73 7.82
N GLY A 391 -11.75 -30.53 8.35
CA GLY A 391 -12.99 -30.62 7.57
C GLY A 391 -13.43 -29.30 6.94
N GLY A 392 -12.76 -28.18 7.25
CA GLY A 392 -13.17 -26.87 6.75
C GLY A 392 -14.43 -26.32 7.43
N LEU A 393 -14.81 -25.10 7.06
CA LEU A 393 -15.91 -24.37 7.67
C LEU A 393 -17.28 -24.95 7.28
N GLU A 394 -17.42 -25.39 6.04
CA GLU A 394 -18.67 -25.92 5.52
C GLU A 394 -19.07 -27.22 6.22
N HIS A 395 -18.16 -28.18 6.32
CA HIS A 395 -18.46 -29.47 6.95
C HIS A 395 -18.50 -29.39 8.49
N ASN A 396 -17.52 -28.73 9.13
CA ASN A 396 -17.40 -28.78 10.60
C ASN A 396 -18.26 -27.75 11.32
N TYR A 397 -18.54 -26.61 10.68
CA TYR A 397 -19.25 -25.49 11.29
C TYR A 397 -20.56 -25.14 10.58
N ASN A 398 -20.89 -25.83 9.46
CA ASN A 398 -22.06 -25.55 8.64
C ASN A 398 -22.09 -24.09 8.13
N ILE A 399 -20.92 -23.50 7.87
CA ILE A 399 -20.78 -22.14 7.34
C ILE A 399 -20.55 -22.25 5.83
N PRO A 400 -21.54 -21.88 5.00
CA PRO A 400 -21.41 -22.00 3.55
C PRO A 400 -20.42 -20.98 2.98
N GLN A 401 -20.08 -21.16 1.70
CA GLN A 401 -19.32 -20.18 0.94
C GLN A 401 -20.13 -18.89 0.74
N GLY A 402 -19.45 -17.74 0.83
CA GLY A 402 -20.02 -16.43 0.54
C GLY A 402 -20.00 -16.10 -0.95
N GLU A 403 -20.33 -14.85 -1.26
CA GLU A 403 -20.40 -14.33 -2.61
C GLU A 403 -19.25 -13.35 -2.89
N THR A 404 -18.61 -13.48 -4.05
CA THR A 404 -17.60 -12.54 -4.54
C THR A 404 -18.12 -11.90 -5.83
N LEU A 405 -18.32 -10.58 -5.82
CA LEU A 405 -18.99 -9.85 -6.91
C LEU A 405 -18.12 -8.73 -7.47
N ASP A 406 -17.93 -8.73 -8.79
CA ASP A 406 -17.34 -7.61 -9.52
C ASP A 406 -18.33 -6.45 -9.69
N ILE A 407 -17.84 -5.29 -10.15
CA ILE A 407 -18.66 -4.11 -10.39
C ILE A 407 -19.80 -4.37 -11.41
N TYR A 408 -19.58 -5.20 -12.42
CA TYR A 408 -20.57 -5.44 -13.48
C TYR A 408 -21.75 -6.25 -12.96
N ARG A 409 -21.50 -7.26 -12.11
CA ARG A 409 -22.53 -8.04 -11.42
C ARG A 409 -23.28 -7.17 -10.42
N LEU A 410 -22.58 -6.36 -9.64
CA LEU A 410 -23.19 -5.46 -8.67
C LEU A 410 -24.14 -4.46 -9.34
N ILE A 411 -23.75 -3.85 -10.46
CA ILE A 411 -24.62 -2.94 -11.22
C ILE A 411 -25.88 -3.66 -11.70
N LYS A 412 -25.78 -4.91 -12.17
CA LYS A 412 -26.97 -5.69 -12.59
C LYS A 412 -27.93 -5.96 -11.43
N ILE A 413 -27.41 -6.36 -10.27
CA ILE A 413 -28.20 -6.69 -9.08
C ILE A 413 -28.90 -5.44 -8.52
N THR A 414 -28.15 -4.35 -8.39
CA THR A 414 -28.61 -3.09 -7.79
C THR A 414 -29.34 -2.17 -8.79
N LYS A 415 -29.37 -2.56 -10.08
CA LYS A 415 -29.81 -1.71 -11.19
C LYS A 415 -29.05 -0.37 -11.25
N GLY A 416 -27.79 -0.36 -10.80
CA GLY A 416 -26.92 0.81 -10.77
C GLY A 416 -27.34 1.90 -9.78
N SER A 417 -28.17 1.57 -8.78
CA SER A 417 -28.64 2.53 -7.79
C SER A 417 -28.28 2.10 -6.37
N LEU A 418 -27.94 3.08 -5.53
CA LEU A 418 -27.84 2.88 -4.09
C LEU A 418 -29.17 3.13 -3.37
N GLU A 419 -30.21 3.62 -4.04
CA GLU A 419 -31.52 3.88 -3.42
C GLU A 419 -32.16 2.59 -2.90
N LYS A 420 -32.95 2.69 -1.83
CA LYS A 420 -33.84 1.59 -1.42
C LYS A 420 -34.83 1.32 -2.55
N GLY A 421 -34.94 0.06 -2.97
CA GLY A 421 -36.01 -0.36 -3.87
C GLY A 421 -37.36 0.02 -3.27
N LYS A 422 -38.21 0.68 -4.05
CA LYS A 422 -39.60 0.97 -3.66
C LYS A 422 -40.42 -0.30 -3.54
#